data_AF-A0A7S2KQ55-F1
#
_entry.id   AF-A0A7S2KQ55-F1
#
_cell.length_a   1.000
_cell.length_b   1.000
_cell.length_c   1.000
_cell.angle_alpha   90.00
_cell.angle_beta   90.00
_cell.angle_gamma   90.00
#
_symmetry.space_group_name_H-M   'P 1'
#
loop_
_entity.id
_entity.type
_entity.pdbx_description
1 polymer ?
#
loop_
_entity_poly.entity_id
_entity_poly.type
_entity_poly.pdbx_seq_one_letter_code
_entity_poly.pdbx_strand_id
1 'polypeptide(L)'
;MLCTLKSVLTAGATAADLGLYFLHWFTDLAGAEATPLGGAEKFVLKFPHAVLTSFLWSIPFLGKLETMSETAVVEKYFIARWKVLAPATPVPEDNAAIACMRIAIMSQSDESVVDIFRALPAKDRQCLAREMALTGCADQRFSTAATQWAAGGPAFLVYYGPALLQKNVDSPRGFRAALRALAEVMRAARAIWPQSTDKDGTVVTIVVAELKTESIDVVIGMPKNRQGGRWVLVRHNDREGAVEFHADGEQKSADAAPLRQQVLDFGHCLSDPSPDDDFEEDLDQAEEEMADVDMGPSALDMPSRGTSGDFSVTGHSETKVGKR
;
A
#
# COMPACT_ATOMS: atom_id res chain seq x y z
N MET A 1 -2.64 7.42 11.63
CA MET A 1 -1.56 8.37 11.99
C MET A 1 -1.67 9.67 11.18
N LEU A 2 -1.64 9.63 9.83
CA LEU A 2 -1.75 10.85 9.01
C LEU A 2 -3.08 11.61 9.21
N CYS A 3 -4.20 10.91 9.35
CA CYS A 3 -5.50 11.54 9.62
C CYS A 3 -5.51 12.34 10.94
N THR A 4 -4.85 11.81 11.97
CA THR A 4 -4.71 12.51 13.26
C THR A 4 -3.82 13.75 13.11
N LEU A 5 -2.69 13.62 12.42
CA LEU A 5 -1.80 14.76 12.14
C LEU A 5 -2.53 15.84 11.34
N LYS A 6 -3.29 15.44 10.33
CA LYS A 6 -4.13 16.34 9.54
C LYS A 6 -5.16 17.06 10.40
N SER A 7 -5.87 16.36 11.29
CA SER A 7 -6.83 17.03 12.19
C SER A 7 -6.18 18.09 13.08
N VAL A 8 -4.93 17.86 13.52
CA VAL A 8 -4.18 18.83 14.32
C VAL A 8 -3.76 20.04 13.48
N LEU A 9 -3.32 19.82 12.23
CA LEU A 9 -3.00 20.90 11.30
C LEU A 9 -4.23 21.73 10.93
N THR A 10 -5.35 21.08 10.64
CA THR A 10 -6.63 21.76 10.37
C THR A 10 -7.15 22.54 11.60
N ALA A 11 -6.78 22.13 12.81
CA ALA A 11 -7.08 22.86 14.04
C ALA A 11 -6.16 24.09 14.27
N GLY A 12 -5.24 24.39 13.34
CA GLY A 12 -4.39 25.58 13.36
C GLY A 12 -2.97 25.35 13.86
N ALA A 13 -2.51 24.10 13.97
CA ALA A 13 -1.10 23.84 14.29
C ALA A 13 -0.18 24.38 13.18
N THR A 14 0.89 25.04 13.59
CA THR A 14 1.83 25.71 12.70
C THR A 14 2.99 24.80 12.29
N ALA A 15 3.79 25.25 11.31
CA ALA A 15 5.04 24.58 10.97
C ALA A 15 6.03 24.51 12.16
N ALA A 16 6.00 25.49 13.06
CA ALA A 16 6.80 25.48 14.28
C ALA A 16 6.37 24.38 15.24
N ASP A 17 5.05 24.14 15.37
CA ASP A 17 4.50 23.08 16.21
C ASP A 17 4.87 21.69 15.67
N LEU A 18 4.83 21.50 14.35
CA LEU A 18 5.34 20.28 13.71
C LEU A 18 6.83 20.08 13.98
N GLY A 19 7.63 21.14 13.83
CA GLY A 19 9.07 21.10 14.10
C GLY A 19 9.37 20.70 15.55
N LEU A 20 8.64 21.28 16.51
CA LEU A 20 8.75 20.97 17.93
C LEU A 20 8.33 19.52 18.22
N TYR A 21 7.24 19.04 17.62
CA TYR A 21 6.80 17.65 17.75
C TYR A 21 7.86 16.66 17.27
N PHE A 22 8.43 16.89 16.08
CA PHE A 22 9.48 16.00 15.56
C PHE A 22 10.76 16.08 16.38
N LEU A 23 11.18 17.27 16.81
CA LEU A 23 12.31 17.43 17.72
C LEU A 23 12.09 16.63 19.01
N HIS A 24 10.91 16.75 19.62
CA HIS A 24 10.56 16.00 20.83
C HIS A 24 10.58 14.49 20.59
N TRP A 25 9.96 14.02 19.51
CA TRP A 25 9.98 12.60 19.13
C TRP A 25 11.40 12.06 18.92
N PHE A 26 12.28 12.84 18.28
CA PHE A 26 13.69 12.51 18.15
C PHE A 26 14.38 12.41 19.52
N THR A 27 14.12 13.36 20.42
CA THR A 27 14.70 13.33 21.76
C THR A 27 14.19 12.17 22.61
N ASP A 28 12.94 11.76 22.44
CA ASP A 28 12.37 10.62 23.16
C ASP A 28 12.96 9.29 22.70
N LEU A 29 13.06 9.10 21.38
CA LEU A 29 13.71 7.92 20.84
C LEU A 29 15.19 7.86 21.26
N ALA A 30 15.85 9.02 21.37
CA ALA A 30 17.21 9.09 21.92
C ALA A 30 17.18 8.70 23.40
N GLY A 31 16.31 9.29 24.22
CA GLY A 31 16.20 8.97 25.65
C GLY A 31 15.81 7.53 26.00
N ALA A 32 15.36 6.72 25.02
CA ALA A 32 14.96 5.33 25.23
C ALA A 32 16.11 4.36 25.56
N GLU A 33 17.39 4.76 25.41
CA GLU A 33 18.54 3.92 25.75
C GLU A 33 19.19 4.37 27.08
N ALA A 34 19.26 3.45 28.05
CA ALA A 34 19.87 3.72 29.35
C ALA A 34 21.41 3.86 29.28
N THR A 35 21.98 4.54 30.28
CA THR A 35 23.44 4.64 30.52
C THR A 35 24.12 3.25 30.49
N PRO A 36 25.34 3.11 29.92
CA PRO A 36 26.28 4.17 29.51
C PRO A 36 26.09 4.73 28.11
N LEU A 37 25.15 4.21 27.32
CA LEU A 37 25.01 4.53 25.90
C LEU A 37 24.35 5.89 25.62
N GLY A 38 24.17 6.72 26.66
CA GLY A 38 23.94 8.16 26.55
C GLY A 38 22.77 8.60 25.66
N GLY A 39 21.74 7.77 25.47
CA GLY A 39 20.51 8.02 24.71
C GLY A 39 20.66 8.42 23.23
N ALA A 40 21.37 9.50 22.94
CA ALA A 40 21.68 9.98 21.61
C ALA A 40 22.62 9.05 20.82
N GLU A 41 23.38 8.17 21.48
CA GLU A 41 24.31 7.26 20.80
C GLU A 41 23.59 6.33 19.83
N LYS A 42 22.37 5.86 20.16
CA LYS A 42 21.56 5.08 19.23
C LYS A 42 21.29 5.85 17.95
N PHE A 43 21.01 7.15 18.02
CA PHE A 43 20.77 7.98 16.85
C PHE A 43 22.02 8.25 16.04
N VAL A 44 23.14 8.50 16.72
CA VAL A 44 24.39 8.88 16.07
C VAL A 44 25.13 7.67 15.51
N LEU A 45 25.09 6.52 16.20
CA LEU A 45 25.90 5.35 15.86
C LEU A 45 25.08 4.17 15.31
N LYS A 46 23.82 4.01 15.73
CA LYS A 46 23.05 2.77 15.44
C LYS A 46 21.86 2.99 14.50
N PHE A 47 21.36 4.21 14.39
CA PHE A 47 20.20 4.50 13.55
C PHE A 47 20.66 4.59 12.10
N PRO A 48 20.11 3.79 11.18
CA PRO A 48 20.57 3.80 9.80
C PRO A 48 20.42 5.20 9.20
N HIS A 49 21.54 5.83 8.81
CA HIS A 49 21.54 7.19 8.25
C HIS A 49 20.55 7.32 7.10
N ALA A 50 20.48 6.32 6.22
CA ALA A 50 19.58 6.35 5.07
C ALA A 50 18.08 6.33 5.46
N VAL A 51 17.72 5.67 6.56
CA VAL A 51 16.37 5.73 7.14
C VAL A 51 16.09 7.12 7.72
N LEU A 52 17.03 7.69 8.46
CA LEU A 52 16.91 9.04 9.02
C LEU A 52 16.76 10.10 7.91
N THR A 53 17.63 10.05 6.90
CA THR A 53 17.57 10.96 5.75
C THR A 53 16.23 10.84 5.03
N SER A 54 15.75 9.62 4.78
CA SER A 54 14.44 9.40 4.13
C SER A 54 13.28 9.95 4.96
N PHE A 55 13.33 9.79 6.29
CA PHE A 55 12.35 10.36 7.20
C PHE A 55 12.35 11.89 7.17
N LEU A 56 13.52 12.53 7.32
CA LEU A 56 13.65 13.99 7.26
C LEU A 56 13.17 14.55 5.91
N TRP A 57 13.38 13.79 4.82
CA TRP A 57 12.90 14.15 3.48
C TRP A 57 11.37 14.25 3.38
N SER A 58 10.64 13.52 4.23
CA SER A 58 9.18 13.52 4.25
C SER A 58 8.58 14.76 4.94
N ILE A 59 9.31 15.42 5.84
CA ILE A 59 8.80 16.52 6.68
C ILE A 59 8.17 17.65 5.86
N PRO A 60 8.79 18.18 4.77
CA PRO A 60 8.18 19.24 3.96
C PRO A 60 6.88 18.81 3.24
N PHE A 61 6.62 17.51 3.12
CA PHE A 61 5.38 16.99 2.56
C PHE A 61 4.29 16.91 3.60
N LEU A 62 4.62 16.61 4.86
CA LEU A 62 3.63 16.54 5.95
C LEU A 62 2.92 17.87 6.19
N GLY A 63 3.61 19.00 6.05
CA GLY A 63 2.98 20.32 6.13
C GLY A 63 1.88 20.55 5.07
N LYS A 64 1.92 19.81 3.95
CA LYS A 64 0.91 19.92 2.88
C LYS A 64 -0.43 19.26 3.25
N LEU A 65 -0.48 18.47 4.33
CA LEU A 65 -1.72 17.85 4.81
C LEU A 65 -2.78 18.89 5.21
N GLU A 66 -2.37 20.13 5.51
CA GLU A 66 -3.29 21.24 5.77
C GLU A 66 -4.24 21.50 4.58
N THR A 67 -3.74 21.36 3.35
CA THR A 67 -4.48 21.74 2.13
C THR A 67 -4.71 20.58 1.15
N MET A 68 -4.09 19.42 1.39
CA MET A 68 -4.16 18.25 0.50
C MET A 68 -4.73 17.02 1.22
N SER A 69 -5.23 16.05 0.46
CA SER A 69 -5.57 14.72 0.99
C SER A 69 -4.32 13.93 1.35
N GLU A 70 -4.45 12.98 2.28
CA GLU A 70 -3.38 12.10 2.73
C GLU A 70 -2.74 11.39 1.54
N THR A 71 -3.57 10.81 0.66
CA THR A 71 -3.10 10.12 -0.54
C THR A 71 -2.39 11.05 -1.51
N ALA A 72 -2.90 12.27 -1.73
CA ALA A 72 -2.25 13.24 -2.62
C ALA A 72 -0.90 13.73 -2.07
N VAL A 73 -0.75 13.87 -0.74
CA VAL A 73 0.53 14.19 -0.11
C VAL A 73 1.53 13.06 -0.32
N VAL A 74 1.11 11.81 -0.10
CA VAL A 74 1.96 10.63 -0.29
C VAL A 74 2.37 10.48 -1.74
N GLU A 75 1.47 10.66 -2.70
CA GLU A 75 1.77 10.62 -4.14
C GLU A 75 2.79 11.69 -4.54
N LYS A 76 2.60 12.92 -4.04
CA LYS A 76 3.56 14.01 -4.27
C LYS A 76 4.93 13.70 -3.67
N TYR A 77 4.98 13.02 -2.53
CA TYR A 77 6.22 12.52 -1.93
C TYR A 77 6.87 11.43 -2.80
N PHE A 78 6.09 10.47 -3.30
CA PHE A 78 6.59 9.42 -4.20
C PHE A 78 7.21 9.97 -5.47
N ILE A 79 6.52 10.89 -6.14
CA ILE A 79 7.02 11.56 -7.36
C ILE A 79 8.32 12.32 -7.07
N ALA A 80 8.39 13.03 -5.95
CA ALA A 80 9.60 13.78 -5.59
C ALA A 80 10.78 12.87 -5.28
N ARG A 81 10.56 11.74 -4.59
CA ARG A 81 11.59 10.73 -4.34
C ARG A 81 12.05 10.05 -5.62
N TRP A 82 11.11 9.70 -6.51
CA TRP A 82 11.44 9.13 -7.81
C TRP A 82 12.43 9.99 -8.58
N LYS A 83 12.15 11.30 -8.70
CA LYS A 83 13.04 12.24 -9.40
C LYS A 83 14.46 12.33 -8.83
N VAL A 84 14.65 11.94 -7.57
CA VAL A 84 15.98 11.89 -6.94
C VAL A 84 16.67 10.54 -7.19
N LEU A 85 15.91 9.44 -7.08
CA LEU A 85 16.44 8.08 -7.24
C LEU A 85 16.67 7.70 -8.72
N ALA A 86 15.89 8.29 -9.62
CA ALA A 86 15.82 7.97 -11.03
C ALA A 86 15.72 9.27 -11.88
N PRO A 87 16.73 10.16 -11.82
CA PRO A 87 16.65 11.50 -12.44
C PRO A 87 16.56 11.46 -13.97
N ALA A 88 17.05 10.39 -14.61
CA ALA A 88 17.02 10.22 -16.06
C ALA A 88 15.73 9.54 -16.56
N THR A 89 14.96 8.91 -15.66
CA THR A 89 13.78 8.15 -16.04
C THR A 89 12.49 8.92 -15.72
N PRO A 90 11.56 9.04 -16.69
CA PRO A 90 10.27 9.66 -16.45
C PRO A 90 9.55 9.04 -15.26
N VAL A 91 8.71 9.85 -14.60
CA VAL A 91 7.83 9.33 -13.54
C VAL A 91 6.90 8.29 -14.18
N PRO A 92 6.76 7.08 -13.60
CA PRO A 92 5.85 6.08 -14.12
C PRO A 92 4.40 6.59 -14.08
N GLU A 93 3.65 6.35 -15.16
CA GLU A 93 2.24 6.74 -15.29
C GLU A 93 1.32 5.53 -15.54
N ASP A 94 1.92 4.33 -15.61
CA ASP A 94 1.18 3.07 -15.79
C ASP A 94 0.50 2.59 -14.50
N ASN A 95 -0.29 1.52 -14.61
CA ASN A 95 -1.04 0.98 -13.47
C ASN A 95 -0.16 0.39 -12.35
N ALA A 96 1.13 0.19 -12.62
CA ALA A 96 2.12 -0.23 -11.65
C ALA A 96 2.95 0.94 -11.11
N ALA A 97 2.63 2.19 -11.46
CA ALA A 97 3.41 3.37 -11.11
C ALA A 97 3.62 3.52 -9.60
N ILE A 98 2.55 3.31 -8.81
CA ILE A 98 2.62 3.38 -7.35
C ILE A 98 3.53 2.29 -6.77
N ALA A 99 3.46 1.07 -7.30
CA ALA A 99 4.35 0.00 -6.87
C ALA A 99 5.80 0.29 -7.26
N CYS A 100 6.07 0.76 -8.49
CA CYS A 100 7.41 1.14 -8.93
C CYS A 100 8.03 2.19 -8.00
N MET A 101 7.31 3.28 -7.73
CA MET A 101 7.80 4.34 -6.85
C MET A 101 7.97 3.84 -5.40
N ARG A 102 7.03 3.06 -4.87
CA ARG A 102 7.14 2.49 -3.52
C ARG A 102 8.33 1.54 -3.41
N ILE A 103 8.52 0.64 -4.36
CA ILE A 103 9.64 -0.33 -4.36
C ILE A 103 10.97 0.40 -4.37
N ALA A 104 11.16 1.39 -5.25
CA ALA A 104 12.38 2.20 -5.29
C ALA A 104 12.66 2.92 -3.96
N ILE A 105 11.61 3.49 -3.33
CA ILE A 105 11.73 4.17 -2.03
C ILE A 105 12.02 3.17 -0.90
N MET A 106 11.33 2.03 -0.89
CA MET A 106 11.47 1.00 0.15
C MET A 106 12.85 0.35 0.09
N SER A 107 13.36 0.06 -1.12
CA SER A 107 14.70 -0.49 -1.32
C SER A 107 15.81 0.54 -1.09
N GLN A 108 15.48 1.83 -1.13
CA GLN A 108 16.44 2.94 -1.09
C GLN A 108 17.50 2.82 -2.20
N SER A 109 17.08 2.33 -3.37
CA SER A 109 17.94 2.09 -4.54
C SER A 109 17.54 2.98 -5.71
N ASP A 110 18.36 2.95 -6.76
CA ASP A 110 18.06 3.52 -8.07
C ASP A 110 16.98 2.72 -8.83
N GLU A 111 16.70 3.14 -10.06
CA GLU A 111 15.69 2.54 -10.95
C GLU A 111 15.92 1.07 -11.34
N SER A 112 17.10 0.50 -11.15
CA SER A 112 17.38 -0.89 -11.54
C SER A 112 16.47 -1.91 -10.82
N VAL A 113 16.01 -1.57 -9.60
CA VAL A 113 15.04 -2.38 -8.84
C VAL A 113 13.67 -2.44 -9.50
N VAL A 114 13.33 -1.43 -10.32
CA VAL A 114 12.07 -1.35 -11.05
C VAL A 114 12.10 -2.26 -12.26
N ASP A 115 13.24 -2.39 -12.92
CA ASP A 115 13.42 -3.37 -14.00
C ASP A 115 13.24 -4.80 -13.47
N ILE A 116 13.79 -5.09 -12.29
CA ILE A 116 13.59 -6.39 -11.63
C ILE A 116 12.12 -6.62 -11.28
N PHE A 117 11.42 -5.60 -10.77
CA PHE A 117 9.99 -5.67 -10.50
C PHE A 117 9.17 -5.91 -11.78
N ARG A 118 9.48 -5.21 -12.87
CA ARG A 118 8.79 -5.36 -14.16
C ARG A 118 9.01 -6.74 -14.77
N ALA A 119 10.19 -7.33 -14.55
CA ALA A 119 10.54 -8.68 -14.99
C ALA A 119 9.99 -9.81 -14.09
N LEU A 120 9.20 -9.51 -13.05
CA LEU A 120 8.50 -10.53 -12.28
C LEU A 120 7.42 -11.24 -13.13
N PRO A 121 7.09 -12.50 -12.80
CA PRO A 121 5.91 -13.16 -13.34
C PRO A 121 4.66 -12.29 -13.17
N ALA A 122 3.75 -12.33 -14.15
CA ALA A 122 2.56 -11.48 -14.18
C ALA A 122 1.76 -11.52 -12.87
N LYS A 123 1.54 -12.72 -12.32
CA LYS A 123 0.84 -12.94 -11.04
C LYS A 123 1.47 -12.18 -9.86
N ASP A 124 2.79 -12.24 -9.72
CA ASP A 124 3.49 -11.57 -8.61
C ASP A 124 3.51 -10.05 -8.84
N ARG A 125 3.74 -9.60 -10.08
CA ARG A 125 3.74 -8.18 -10.46
C ARG A 125 2.36 -7.53 -10.22
N GLN A 126 1.29 -8.17 -10.66
CA GLN A 126 -0.08 -7.68 -10.49
C GLN A 126 -0.50 -7.65 -9.02
N CYS A 127 -0.15 -8.68 -8.24
CA CYS A 127 -0.42 -8.71 -6.81
C CYS A 127 0.23 -7.50 -6.11
N LEU A 128 1.53 -7.28 -6.33
CA LEU A 128 2.24 -6.15 -5.74
C LEU A 128 1.68 -4.81 -6.22
N ALA A 129 1.39 -4.67 -7.52
CA ALA A 129 0.80 -3.45 -8.09
C ALA A 129 -0.53 -3.08 -7.42
N ARG A 130 -1.45 -4.04 -7.32
CA ARG A 130 -2.75 -3.88 -6.68
C ARG A 130 -2.61 -3.54 -5.19
N GLU A 131 -1.88 -4.35 -4.45
CA GLU A 131 -1.83 -4.25 -2.99
C GLU A 131 -1.09 -3.00 -2.51
N MET A 132 -0.06 -2.56 -3.25
CA MET A 132 0.64 -1.30 -2.96
C MET A 132 -0.15 -0.05 -3.36
N ALA A 133 -1.13 -0.17 -4.26
CA ALA A 133 -2.01 0.92 -4.66
C ALA A 133 -3.13 1.20 -3.65
N LEU A 134 -3.45 0.25 -2.75
CA LEU A 134 -4.43 0.47 -1.69
C LEU A 134 -3.90 1.47 -0.64
N THR A 135 -4.73 2.44 -0.28
CA THR A 135 -4.32 3.62 0.52
C THR A 135 -4.58 3.45 2.01
N GLY A 136 -5.60 2.65 2.37
CA GLY A 136 -6.12 2.59 3.73
C GLY A 136 -6.73 3.91 4.21
N CYS A 137 -7.08 4.80 3.29
CA CYS A 137 -7.77 6.06 3.56
C CYS A 137 -9.12 6.03 2.85
N ALA A 138 -10.21 6.14 3.62
CA ALA A 138 -11.57 6.03 3.08
C ALA A 138 -11.80 7.04 1.97
N ASP A 139 -12.40 6.59 0.87
CA ASP A 139 -12.73 7.40 -0.31
C ASP A 139 -11.52 8.11 -0.96
N GLN A 140 -10.29 7.68 -0.68
CA GLN A 140 -9.08 8.26 -1.29
C GLN A 140 -8.32 7.23 -2.12
N ARG A 141 -7.93 7.63 -3.33
CA ARG A 141 -7.14 6.83 -4.28
C ARG A 141 -5.99 7.65 -4.85
N PHE A 142 -4.92 6.98 -5.26
CA PHE A 142 -3.83 7.63 -5.99
C PHE A 142 -4.29 8.03 -7.38
N SER A 143 -3.87 9.20 -7.86
CA SER A 143 -4.29 9.70 -9.17
C SER A 143 -3.85 8.78 -10.31
N THR A 144 -2.65 8.19 -10.22
CA THR A 144 -2.13 7.23 -11.22
C THR A 144 -2.75 5.83 -11.12
N ALA A 145 -3.48 5.51 -10.05
CA ALA A 145 -4.04 4.16 -9.83
C ALA A 145 -5.58 4.16 -9.75
N ALA A 146 -6.22 5.32 -9.88
CA ALA A 146 -7.64 5.52 -9.57
C ALA A 146 -8.59 4.72 -10.46
N THR A 147 -8.16 4.34 -11.67
CA THR A 147 -9.03 3.78 -12.71
C THR A 147 -9.06 2.26 -12.76
N GLN A 148 -8.01 1.55 -12.33
CA GLN A 148 -7.92 0.10 -12.56
C GLN A 148 -8.19 -0.76 -11.32
N TRP A 149 -7.77 -0.33 -10.12
CA TRP A 149 -7.90 -1.16 -8.93
C TRP A 149 -9.19 -0.85 -8.18
N ALA A 150 -9.97 -1.90 -7.89
CA ALA A 150 -11.21 -1.79 -7.13
C ALA A 150 -10.96 -1.11 -5.78
N ALA A 151 -11.84 -0.19 -5.40
CA ALA A 151 -11.82 0.38 -4.05
C ALA A 151 -12.07 -0.69 -2.98
N GLY A 152 -11.71 -0.35 -1.75
CA GLY A 152 -11.95 -1.18 -0.59
C GLY A 152 -10.69 -1.39 0.23
N GLY A 153 -10.80 -2.28 1.20
CA GLY A 153 -9.70 -2.64 2.05
C GLY A 153 -9.87 -4.02 2.68
N PRO A 154 -9.10 -4.34 3.72
CA PRO A 154 -8.07 -3.48 4.30
C PRO A 154 -6.89 -3.30 3.34
N ALA A 155 -6.22 -2.15 3.44
CA ALA A 155 -4.88 -1.99 2.89
C ALA A 155 -3.85 -2.66 3.81
N PHE A 156 -2.72 -3.09 3.26
CA PHE A 156 -1.69 -3.79 4.03
C PHE A 156 -0.50 -2.89 4.36
N LEU A 157 -0.16 -2.81 5.64
CA LEU A 157 1.12 -2.31 6.12
C LEU A 157 2.04 -3.50 6.41
N VAL A 158 2.93 -3.82 5.47
CA VAL A 158 3.93 -4.88 5.69
C VAL A 158 5.10 -4.32 6.49
N TYR A 159 5.04 -4.49 7.81
CA TYR A 159 6.05 -4.00 8.74
C TYR A 159 7.34 -4.80 8.61
N TYR A 160 8.46 -4.08 8.45
CA TYR A 160 9.78 -4.59 8.01
C TYR A 160 9.90 -4.99 6.52
N GLY A 161 8.87 -4.80 5.69
CA GLY A 161 8.98 -4.97 4.23
C GLY A 161 10.17 -4.22 3.60
N PRO A 162 10.40 -2.93 3.91
CA PRO A 162 11.57 -2.20 3.42
C PRO A 162 12.90 -2.82 3.84
N ALA A 163 13.01 -3.32 5.07
CA ALA A 163 14.23 -3.94 5.57
C ALA A 163 14.52 -5.27 4.84
N LEU A 164 13.49 -6.05 4.50
CA LEU A 164 13.62 -7.25 3.67
C LEU A 164 14.15 -6.90 2.27
N LEU A 165 13.64 -5.85 1.64
CA LEU A 165 14.08 -5.42 0.31
C LEU A 165 15.51 -4.87 0.33
N GLN A 166 15.84 -3.98 1.27
CA GLN A 166 17.17 -3.38 1.42
C GLN A 166 18.26 -4.43 1.64
N LYS A 167 17.99 -5.46 2.45
CA LYS A 167 18.95 -6.55 2.70
C LYS A 167 19.33 -7.33 1.43
N ASN A 168 18.46 -7.31 0.43
CA ASN A 168 18.62 -8.11 -0.79
C ASN A 168 18.88 -7.27 -2.05
N VAL A 169 19.06 -5.95 -1.90
CA VAL A 169 19.16 -5.01 -3.02
C VAL A 169 20.42 -5.21 -3.87
N ASP A 170 21.51 -5.65 -3.26
CA ASP A 170 22.81 -5.84 -3.93
C ASP A 170 22.87 -7.09 -4.84
N SER A 171 21.81 -7.90 -4.85
CA SER A 171 21.72 -9.12 -5.66
C SER A 171 20.44 -9.11 -6.48
N PRO A 172 20.49 -8.99 -7.82
CA PRO A 172 19.28 -9.01 -8.64
C PRO A 172 18.42 -10.27 -8.41
N ARG A 173 19.05 -11.43 -8.22
CA ARG A 173 18.38 -12.68 -7.87
C ARG A 173 17.74 -12.60 -6.48
N GLY A 174 18.49 -12.11 -5.49
CA GLY A 174 18.00 -11.97 -4.11
C GLY A 174 16.85 -10.97 -4.00
N PHE A 175 16.93 -9.85 -4.71
CA PHE A 175 15.91 -8.82 -4.75
C PHE A 175 14.63 -9.32 -5.42
N ARG A 176 14.76 -10.03 -6.56
CA ARG A 176 13.64 -10.72 -7.21
C ARG A 176 12.95 -11.68 -6.25
N ALA A 177 13.72 -12.53 -5.60
CA ALA A 177 13.27 -13.47 -4.58
C ALA A 177 12.54 -12.76 -3.41
N ALA A 178 13.06 -11.63 -2.93
CA ALA A 178 12.44 -10.83 -1.88
C ALA A 178 11.10 -10.21 -2.31
N LEU A 179 10.99 -9.72 -3.55
CA LEU A 179 9.72 -9.20 -4.10
C LEU A 179 8.68 -10.31 -4.22
N ARG A 180 9.05 -11.51 -4.66
CA ARG A 180 8.13 -12.65 -4.77
C ARG A 180 7.69 -13.15 -3.40
N ALA A 181 8.59 -13.17 -2.42
CA ALA A 181 8.22 -13.45 -1.03
C ALA A 181 7.23 -12.41 -0.48
N LEU A 182 7.40 -11.13 -0.82
CA LEU A 182 6.45 -10.08 -0.44
C LEU A 182 5.09 -10.27 -1.10
N ALA A 183 5.05 -10.64 -2.38
CA ALA A 183 3.83 -10.96 -3.11
C ALA A 183 3.09 -12.16 -2.48
N GLU A 184 3.83 -13.21 -2.10
CA GLU A 184 3.29 -14.37 -1.39
C GLU A 184 2.64 -13.97 -0.05
N VAL A 185 3.34 -13.16 0.75
CA VAL A 185 2.80 -12.64 2.01
C VAL A 185 1.52 -11.84 1.80
N MET A 186 1.46 -11.00 0.77
CA MET A 186 0.27 -10.22 0.46
C MET A 186 -0.90 -11.09 -0.03
N ARG A 187 -0.64 -12.12 -0.84
CA ARG A 187 -1.67 -13.10 -1.27
C ARG A 187 -2.21 -13.88 -0.08
N ALA A 188 -1.33 -14.36 0.79
CA ALA A 188 -1.73 -15.05 2.02
C ALA A 188 -2.53 -14.13 2.96
N ALA A 189 -2.12 -12.85 3.06
CA ALA A 189 -2.87 -11.87 3.84
C ALA A 189 -4.25 -11.60 3.25
N ARG A 190 -4.38 -11.56 1.92
CA ARG A 190 -5.67 -11.38 1.27
C ARG A 190 -6.61 -12.57 1.50
N ALA A 191 -6.08 -13.79 1.68
CA ALA A 191 -6.88 -14.96 2.08
C ALA A 191 -7.42 -14.84 3.52
N ILE A 192 -6.66 -14.26 4.44
CA ILE A 192 -7.06 -14.05 5.85
C ILE A 192 -7.95 -12.81 6.02
N TRP A 193 -7.66 -11.75 5.27
CA TRP A 193 -8.37 -10.47 5.25
C TRP A 193 -8.83 -10.15 3.82
N PRO A 194 -9.94 -10.79 3.37
CA PRO A 194 -10.51 -10.55 2.04
C PRO A 194 -10.77 -9.06 1.79
N GLN A 195 -10.60 -8.65 0.54
CA GLN A 195 -10.93 -7.28 0.16
C GLN A 195 -12.43 -7.08 0.22
N SER A 196 -12.87 -5.98 0.83
CA SER A 196 -14.27 -5.59 0.86
C SER A 196 -14.40 -4.07 0.99
N THR A 197 -15.52 -3.54 0.50
CA THR A 197 -15.86 -2.11 0.58
C THR A 197 -16.13 -1.66 2.01
N ASP A 198 -16.65 -2.53 2.89
CA ASP A 198 -16.87 -2.22 4.31
C ASP A 198 -15.55 -2.03 5.10
N LYS A 199 -14.43 -2.48 4.53
CA LYS A 199 -13.08 -2.33 5.07
C LYS A 199 -12.30 -1.19 4.41
N ASP A 200 -12.94 -0.37 3.57
CA ASP A 200 -12.29 0.82 3.04
C ASP A 200 -11.83 1.76 4.17
N GLY A 201 -10.71 2.44 3.96
CA GLY A 201 -10.11 3.27 5.00
C GLY A 201 -9.53 2.52 6.21
N THR A 202 -9.44 1.18 6.15
CA THR A 202 -8.81 0.39 7.20
C THR A 202 -7.46 -0.17 6.76
N VAL A 203 -6.61 -0.45 7.75
CA VAL A 203 -5.27 -1.00 7.54
C VAL A 203 -5.06 -2.21 8.45
N VAL A 204 -4.47 -3.26 7.89
CA VAL A 204 -3.94 -4.41 8.63
C VAL A 204 -2.42 -4.36 8.60
N THR A 205 -1.80 -4.55 9.76
CA THR A 205 -0.35 -4.64 9.89
C THR A 205 0.09 -6.09 9.78
N ILE A 206 1.03 -6.37 8.91
CA ILE A 206 1.64 -7.69 8.72
C ILE A 206 3.10 -7.60 9.09
N VAL A 207 3.50 -8.24 10.19
CA VAL A 207 4.88 -8.21 10.68
C VAL A 207 5.69 -9.31 9.99
N VAL A 208 6.69 -8.93 9.19
CA VAL A 208 7.63 -9.88 8.53
C VAL A 208 9.02 -9.88 9.20
N ALA A 209 9.04 -9.77 10.53
CA ALA A 209 10.26 -9.62 11.31
C ALA A 209 11.23 -10.80 11.18
N GLU A 210 10.72 -12.03 11.13
CA GLU A 210 11.57 -13.23 10.97
C GLU A 210 12.16 -13.33 9.54
N LEU A 211 11.40 -12.90 8.53
CA LEU A 211 11.88 -12.92 7.14
C LEU A 211 13.08 -11.99 6.93
N LYS A 212 13.13 -10.83 7.62
CA LYS A 212 14.28 -9.93 7.52
C LYS A 212 15.53 -10.45 8.23
N THR A 213 15.39 -11.33 9.23
CA THR A 213 16.55 -11.84 10.00
C THR A 213 17.29 -12.93 9.23
N GLU A 214 16.56 -13.76 8.49
CA GLU A 214 17.13 -14.87 7.72
C GLU A 214 17.64 -14.42 6.34
N SER A 215 18.56 -15.17 5.73
CA SER A 215 18.93 -14.95 4.32
C SER A 215 17.77 -15.32 3.40
N ILE A 216 17.64 -14.67 2.25
CA ILE A 216 16.51 -14.95 1.35
C ILE A 216 16.51 -16.40 0.83
N ASP A 217 17.69 -17.00 0.67
CA ASP A 217 17.82 -18.41 0.31
C ASP A 217 17.28 -19.35 1.42
N VAL A 218 17.41 -18.96 2.69
CA VAL A 218 16.85 -19.70 3.83
C VAL A 218 15.34 -19.51 3.93
N VAL A 219 14.85 -18.29 3.67
CA VAL A 219 13.41 -18.00 3.63
C VAL A 219 12.74 -18.86 2.57
N ILE A 220 13.30 -18.89 1.36
CA ILE A 220 12.69 -19.60 0.22
C ILE A 220 12.98 -21.09 0.22
N GLY A 221 14.25 -21.48 0.41
CA GLY A 221 14.70 -22.87 0.28
C GLY A 221 14.30 -23.77 1.45
N MET A 222 13.56 -23.24 2.42
CA MET A 222 13.40 -23.75 3.77
C MET A 222 14.73 -23.92 4.52
N PRO A 223 14.81 -23.58 5.82
CA PRO A 223 16.09 -23.64 6.52
C PRO A 223 16.60 -25.09 6.57
N LYS A 224 17.81 -25.34 6.05
CA LYS A 224 18.46 -26.67 6.13
C LYS A 224 18.54 -27.23 7.57
N ASN A 225 18.54 -26.33 8.55
CA ASN A 225 18.61 -26.65 9.98
C ASN A 225 17.23 -26.70 10.68
N ARG A 226 16.13 -26.45 9.94
CA ARG A 226 14.76 -26.54 10.43
C ARG A 226 13.96 -27.49 9.53
N GLN A 227 14.43 -28.74 9.44
CA GLN A 227 13.75 -29.79 8.68
C GLN A 227 12.35 -30.01 9.24
N GLY A 228 11.37 -30.06 8.35
CA GLY A 228 9.98 -30.27 8.73
C GLY A 228 9.41 -29.05 9.43
N GLY A 229 9.28 -27.93 8.74
CA GLY A 229 8.60 -26.75 9.26
C GLY A 229 8.20 -25.85 8.11
N ARG A 230 7.32 -24.88 8.37
CA ARG A 230 6.73 -24.03 7.34
C ARG A 230 6.57 -22.61 7.81
N TRP A 231 6.65 -21.69 6.86
CA TRP A 231 6.28 -20.31 7.08
C TRP A 231 4.76 -20.20 7.08
N VAL A 232 4.22 -19.53 8.09
CA VAL A 232 2.78 -19.34 8.27
C VAL A 232 2.53 -17.88 8.57
N LEU A 233 1.59 -17.28 7.84
CA LEU A 233 1.00 -16.01 8.24
C LEU A 233 -0.08 -16.29 9.28
N VAL A 234 0.11 -15.80 10.50
CA VAL A 234 -0.81 -15.98 11.62
C VAL A 234 -1.54 -14.68 11.89
N ARG A 235 -2.87 -14.75 11.96
CA ARG A 235 -3.73 -13.66 12.42
C ARG A 235 -3.69 -13.60 13.95
N HIS A 236 -3.15 -12.51 14.48
CA HIS A 236 -3.19 -12.26 15.93
C HIS A 236 -4.50 -11.57 16.35
N ASN A 237 -4.99 -10.64 15.54
CA ASN A 237 -6.27 -9.97 15.73
C ASN A 237 -6.83 -9.44 14.39
N ASP A 238 -7.89 -8.62 14.43
CA ASP A 238 -8.53 -8.11 13.21
C ASP A 238 -7.68 -7.12 12.42
N ARG A 239 -6.65 -6.54 13.03
CA ARG A 239 -5.79 -5.48 12.46
C ARG A 239 -4.32 -5.87 12.41
N GLU A 240 -3.96 -7.07 12.85
CA GLU A 240 -2.57 -7.48 12.97
C GLU A 240 -2.39 -8.98 12.75
N GLY A 241 -1.33 -9.32 12.05
CA GLY A 241 -0.75 -10.65 12.02
C GLY A 241 0.74 -10.61 11.78
N ALA A 242 1.37 -11.78 11.86
CA ALA A 242 2.80 -11.94 11.70
C ALA A 242 3.12 -13.17 10.86
N VAL A 243 4.21 -13.08 10.09
CA VAL A 243 4.82 -14.25 9.47
C VAL A 243 5.74 -14.91 10.47
N GLU A 244 5.42 -16.16 10.80
CA GLU A 244 6.09 -16.97 11.80
C GLU A 244 6.58 -18.28 11.16
N PHE A 245 7.67 -18.82 11.66
CA PHE A 245 8.08 -20.19 11.31
C PHE A 245 7.51 -21.18 12.32
N HIS A 246 6.71 -22.15 11.86
CA HIS A 246 6.18 -23.23 12.70
C HIS A 246 6.88 -24.55 12.38
N ALA A 247 7.39 -25.23 13.40
CA ALA A 247 7.96 -26.57 13.23
C ALA A 247 6.86 -27.63 13.08
N ASP A 248 7.17 -28.75 12.44
CA ASP A 248 6.26 -29.88 12.25
C ASP A 248 5.81 -30.40 13.62
N GLY A 249 4.50 -30.63 13.76
CA GLY A 249 3.86 -31.04 15.01
C GLY A 249 3.29 -29.90 15.85
N GLU A 250 3.64 -28.64 15.59
CA GLU A 250 3.00 -27.46 16.21
C GLU A 250 1.71 -27.07 15.46
N GLN A 251 0.77 -28.01 15.31
CA GLN A 251 -0.52 -27.70 14.70
C GLN A 251 -1.50 -27.27 15.79
N LYS A 252 -1.63 -25.95 16.03
CA LYS A 252 -2.73 -25.42 16.85
C LYS A 252 -4.05 -25.67 16.11
N SER A 253 -5.00 -26.33 16.80
CA SER A 253 -6.32 -26.70 16.28
C SER A 253 -6.96 -25.55 15.50
N ALA A 254 -7.32 -25.81 14.24
CA ALA A 254 -8.11 -24.91 13.42
C ALA A 254 -9.59 -25.13 13.76
N ASP A 255 -10.07 -24.48 14.82
CA ASP A 255 -11.50 -24.40 15.10
C ASP A 255 -12.17 -23.45 14.08
N ALA A 256 -13.46 -23.67 13.81
CA ALA A 256 -14.30 -23.11 12.73
C ALA A 256 -14.55 -21.57 12.75
N ALA A 257 -13.51 -20.79 13.03
CA ALA A 257 -13.43 -19.34 12.94
C ALA A 257 -12.92 -18.92 11.54
N PRO A 258 -13.04 -17.63 11.13
CA PRO A 258 -12.38 -17.13 9.92
C PRO A 258 -10.90 -17.55 9.90
N LEU A 259 -10.38 -17.85 8.69
CA LEU A 259 -8.99 -18.28 8.43
C LEU A 259 -8.03 -17.57 9.38
N ARG A 260 -7.56 -18.29 10.42
CA ARG A 260 -6.65 -17.73 11.44
C ARG A 260 -5.19 -17.81 11.00
N GLN A 261 -4.90 -18.66 10.03
CA GLN A 261 -3.55 -18.87 9.55
C GLN A 261 -3.57 -19.28 8.08
N GLN A 262 -2.52 -18.90 7.37
CA GLN A 262 -2.31 -19.27 5.98
C GLN A 262 -0.86 -19.71 5.81
N VAL A 263 -0.64 -20.91 5.28
CA VAL A 263 0.70 -21.40 4.95
C VAL A 263 1.21 -20.61 3.75
N LEU A 264 2.46 -20.15 3.85
CA LEU A 264 3.16 -19.45 2.79
C LEU A 264 3.93 -20.48 1.97
N ASP A 265 3.73 -20.46 0.66
CA ASP A 265 4.54 -21.24 -0.26
C ASP A 265 5.57 -20.32 -0.91
N PHE A 266 6.84 -20.49 -0.57
CA PHE A 266 7.91 -19.75 -1.23
C PHE A 266 8.58 -20.57 -2.34
N GLY A 267 8.18 -21.82 -2.57
CA GLY A 267 8.86 -22.73 -3.49
C GLY A 267 9.00 -22.19 -4.91
N HIS A 268 8.02 -21.42 -5.38
CA HIS A 268 8.09 -20.76 -6.68
C HIS A 268 9.02 -19.54 -6.70
N CYS A 269 9.38 -18.93 -5.57
CA CYS A 269 10.10 -17.65 -5.56
C CYS A 269 11.52 -17.70 -6.19
N LEU A 270 12.11 -18.90 -6.31
CA LEU A 270 13.42 -19.11 -6.97
C LEU A 270 13.33 -19.61 -8.41
N SER A 271 12.15 -20.02 -8.92
CA SER A 271 12.04 -20.46 -10.30
C SER A 271 12.20 -19.26 -11.23
N ASP A 272 12.98 -19.43 -12.31
CA ASP A 272 12.96 -18.45 -13.38
C ASP A 272 11.54 -18.40 -13.98
N PRO A 273 11.06 -17.22 -14.39
CA PRO A 273 9.76 -17.09 -15.04
C PRO A 273 9.71 -18.04 -16.24
N SER A 274 8.73 -18.93 -16.24
CA SER A 274 8.44 -19.74 -17.41
C SER A 274 7.88 -18.81 -18.50
N PRO A 275 8.21 -19.01 -19.79
CA PRO A 275 7.52 -18.33 -20.89
C PRO A 275 5.99 -18.54 -20.86
N ASP A 276 5.54 -19.60 -20.20
CA ASP A 276 4.13 -19.97 -20.07
C ASP A 276 3.43 -19.32 -18.85
N ASP A 277 4.12 -18.51 -18.03
CA ASP A 277 3.51 -17.84 -16.86
C ASP A 277 2.74 -16.54 -17.22
N ASP A 278 2.68 -16.18 -18.51
CA ASP A 278 2.06 -14.96 -19.04
C ASP A 278 0.61 -15.15 -19.55
N PHE A 279 -0.06 -16.28 -19.26
CA PHE A 279 -1.44 -16.49 -19.72
C PHE A 279 -2.44 -15.56 -19.00
N GLU A 280 -3.03 -14.66 -19.81
CA GLU A 280 -4.09 -13.71 -19.51
C GLU A 280 -5.44 -14.37 -19.16
N GLU A 281 -5.52 -15.24 -18.14
CA GLU A 281 -6.80 -15.94 -17.84
C GLU A 281 -7.79 -15.16 -16.95
N ASP A 282 -7.44 -13.99 -16.41
CA ASP A 282 -8.30 -13.29 -15.42
C ASP A 282 -9.08 -12.07 -15.96
N LEU A 283 -8.95 -11.73 -17.25
CA LEU A 283 -9.72 -10.61 -17.83
C LEU A 283 -11.10 -11.03 -18.37
N ASP A 284 -11.28 -12.30 -18.74
CA ASP A 284 -12.52 -12.76 -19.36
C ASP A 284 -13.65 -13.01 -18.34
N GLN A 285 -13.32 -13.28 -17.07
CA GLN A 285 -14.33 -13.55 -16.04
C GLN A 285 -15.06 -12.27 -15.55
N ALA A 286 -14.48 -11.09 -15.76
CA ALA A 286 -15.12 -9.82 -15.40
C ALA A 286 -16.13 -9.33 -16.47
N GLU A 287 -16.01 -9.79 -17.72
CA GLU A 287 -16.95 -9.46 -18.79
C GLU A 287 -18.17 -10.39 -18.81
N GLU A 288 -18.04 -11.67 -18.46
CA GLU A 288 -19.18 -12.59 -18.38
C GLU A 288 -20.14 -12.28 -17.23
N GLU A 289 -19.67 -11.84 -16.05
CA GLU A 289 -20.56 -11.49 -14.93
C GLU A 289 -21.37 -10.19 -15.16
N MET A 290 -21.00 -9.35 -16.14
CA MET A 290 -21.76 -8.14 -16.51
C MET A 290 -22.77 -8.38 -17.65
N ALA A 291 -22.71 -9.52 -18.34
CA ALA A 291 -23.59 -9.84 -19.47
C ALA A 291 -24.98 -10.38 -19.04
N ASP A 292 -25.13 -10.84 -17.80
CA ASP A 292 -26.35 -11.46 -17.28
C ASP A 292 -27.30 -10.51 -16.52
N VAL A 293 -27.05 -9.19 -16.59
CA VAL A 293 -28.02 -8.21 -16.08
C VAL A 293 -29.14 -8.04 -17.10
N ASP A 294 -30.25 -8.74 -16.86
CA ASP A 294 -31.54 -8.61 -17.54
C ASP A 294 -32.01 -7.14 -17.58
N MET A 295 -31.69 -6.47 -18.69
CA MET A 295 -32.17 -5.12 -19.00
C MET A 295 -33.63 -5.22 -19.46
N GLY A 296 -34.54 -5.12 -18.48
CA GLY A 296 -35.98 -5.02 -18.72
C GLY A 296 -36.35 -3.93 -19.75
N PRO A 297 -37.56 -4.00 -20.32
CA PRO A 297 -37.86 -3.36 -21.60
C PRO A 297 -37.78 -1.83 -21.54
N SER A 298 -36.97 -1.29 -22.45
CA SER A 298 -36.74 0.12 -22.70
C SER A 298 -38.04 0.84 -23.08
N ALA A 299 -38.40 1.89 -22.34
CA ALA A 299 -39.55 2.74 -22.59
C ALA A 299 -39.27 3.71 -23.76
N LEU A 300 -39.48 3.23 -24.98
CA LEU A 300 -39.68 4.05 -26.17
C LEU A 300 -40.91 3.54 -26.92
N ASP A 301 -42.08 3.87 -26.39
CA ASP A 301 -43.27 4.08 -27.20
C ASP A 301 -44.34 4.74 -26.33
N MET A 302 -44.84 5.90 -26.75
CA MET A 302 -46.26 6.30 -26.75
C MET A 302 -46.45 7.80 -27.09
N PRO A 303 -47.63 8.20 -27.59
CA PRO A 303 -47.75 9.10 -28.74
C PRO A 303 -48.16 10.53 -28.41
N SER A 304 -48.00 11.39 -29.42
CA SER A 304 -48.51 12.76 -29.51
C SER A 304 -50.03 12.86 -29.29
N ARG A 305 -50.45 13.76 -28.39
CA ARG A 305 -51.75 14.46 -28.46
C ARG A 305 -51.64 15.81 -27.75
N GLY A 306 -51.86 16.89 -28.49
CA GLY A 306 -51.99 18.24 -27.95
C GLY A 306 -53.40 18.52 -27.46
N THR A 307 -53.52 19.57 -26.65
CA THR A 307 -54.56 20.61 -26.74
C THR A 307 -54.22 21.75 -25.76
N SER A 308 -54.14 22.96 -26.32
CA SER A 308 -54.63 24.25 -25.81
C SER A 308 -54.78 24.49 -24.31
N GLY A 309 -54.17 25.58 -23.83
CA GLY A 309 -54.55 26.27 -22.60
C GLY A 309 -53.80 27.60 -22.46
N ASP A 310 -54.49 28.69 -22.79
CA ASP A 310 -54.10 30.09 -22.56
C ASP A 310 -53.66 30.31 -21.11
N PHE A 311 -52.60 31.11 -20.90
CA PHE A 311 -52.57 32.07 -19.79
C PHE A 311 -51.60 33.22 -20.09
N SER A 312 -52.15 34.42 -20.12
CA SER A 312 -51.47 35.70 -20.29
C SER A 312 -50.82 36.16 -18.99
N VAL A 313 -49.62 36.76 -19.07
CA VAL A 313 -49.11 37.65 -18.03
C VAL A 313 -48.44 38.86 -18.68
N THR A 314 -49.00 40.02 -18.42
CA THR A 314 -48.50 41.36 -18.77
C THR A 314 -47.86 42.03 -17.55
N GLY A 315 -46.86 42.89 -17.81
CA GLY A 315 -46.48 44.05 -16.99
C GLY A 315 -45.42 43.81 -15.89
N HIS A 316 -44.17 44.25 -16.06
CA HIS A 316 -43.63 45.59 -15.73
C HIS A 316 -43.66 45.97 -14.23
N SER A 317 -42.49 46.08 -13.58
CA SER A 317 -41.79 47.36 -13.33
C SER A 317 -40.73 47.25 -12.22
N GLU A 318 -39.76 48.16 -12.34
CA GLU A 318 -38.53 48.36 -11.56
C GLU A 318 -38.78 48.82 -10.10
N THR A 319 -37.82 48.60 -9.17
CA THR A 319 -36.93 49.66 -8.60
C THR A 319 -36.05 49.19 -7.42
N LYS A 320 -34.75 49.49 -7.54
CA LYS A 320 -33.78 50.16 -6.62
C LYS A 320 -33.72 49.90 -5.08
N VAL A 321 -32.47 49.62 -4.68
CA VAL A 321 -31.62 50.27 -3.64
C VAL A 321 -31.87 49.97 -2.15
N GLY A 322 -30.77 49.61 -1.46
CA GLY A 322 -30.60 49.89 -0.03
C GLY A 322 -29.44 49.15 0.65
N LYS A 323 -28.27 49.81 0.77
CA LYS A 323 -27.19 49.47 1.71
C LYS A 323 -27.62 49.71 3.16
N ARG A 324 -27.11 48.92 4.10
CA ARG A 324 -26.49 49.38 5.35
C ARG A 324 -25.31 48.48 5.67
#